data_AF-A0A6V7IYW5-F1
#
_entry.id   AF-A0A6V7IYW5-F1
#
_cell.length_a   1.000
_cell.length_b   1.000
_cell.length_c   1.000
_cell.angle_alpha   90.00
_cell.angle_beta   90.00
_cell.angle_gamma   90.00
#
_symmetry.space_group_name_H-M   'P 1'
#
loop_
_entity.id
_entity.type
_entity.pdbx_description
1 polymer ?
#
loop_
_entity_poly.entity_id
_entity_poly.type
_entity_poly.pdbx_seq_one_letter_code
_entity_poly.pdbx_strand_id
1 'polypeptide(L)'
;TYVNEGGVVPKNLYRLELEGPSNDHEHSLYHSISLSHGQVHHVAINTNDPGAVLTWDFDVMRHNIIFTVLHEKSDVSSAAAATATETTETEMKEWREGVDCVKVEPSVVCHDGESIQGTHIIQEP
;
A
#
# COMPACT_ATOMS: atom_id res chain seq x y z
N THR A 1 2.18 34.70 -17.87
CA THR A 1 3.13 34.06 -16.95
C THR A 1 3.94 33.06 -17.74
N TYR A 2 5.26 33.15 -17.72
CA TYR A 2 6.15 32.25 -18.47
C TYR A 2 6.23 30.91 -17.72
N VAL A 3 5.70 29.84 -18.29
CA VAL A 3 5.81 28.47 -17.76
C VAL A 3 7.00 27.83 -18.44
N ASN A 4 8.03 27.48 -17.68
CA ASN A 4 9.11 26.63 -18.20
C ASN A 4 8.59 25.19 -18.23
N GLU A 5 8.65 24.52 -19.37
CA GLU A 5 8.50 23.07 -19.41
C GLU A 5 9.63 22.45 -18.60
N GLY A 6 9.29 21.66 -17.57
CA GLY A 6 10.25 20.93 -16.77
C GLY A 6 10.95 19.82 -17.56
N GLY A 7 11.92 19.15 -16.94
CA GLY A 7 12.62 18.03 -17.56
C GLY A 7 13.42 17.24 -16.53
N VAL A 8 13.97 16.11 -16.96
CA VAL A 8 14.85 15.29 -16.10
C VAL A 8 16.07 16.11 -15.70
N VAL A 9 16.30 16.24 -14.40
CA VAL A 9 17.50 16.92 -13.88
C VAL A 9 18.72 16.05 -14.21
N PRO A 10 19.79 16.61 -14.82
CA PRO A 10 21.04 15.88 -15.04
C PRO A 10 21.63 15.29 -13.74
N LYS A 11 22.06 14.02 -13.78
CA LYS A 11 22.58 13.29 -12.59
C LYS A 11 23.76 13.99 -11.90
N ASN A 12 24.58 14.75 -12.63
CA ASN A 12 25.70 15.51 -12.07
C ASN A 12 25.26 16.71 -11.23
N LEU A 13 23.99 17.09 -11.27
CA LEU A 13 23.38 18.12 -10.43
C LEU A 13 22.67 17.52 -9.21
N TYR A 14 22.67 16.19 -9.06
CA TYR A 14 22.08 15.56 -7.89
C TYR A 14 22.97 15.83 -6.68
N ARG A 15 22.37 16.36 -5.60
CA ARG A 15 23.02 16.33 -4.28
C ARG A 15 23.06 14.88 -3.80
N LEU A 16 24.26 14.34 -3.60
CA LEU A 16 24.44 13.00 -3.00
C LEU A 16 24.18 13.01 -1.49
N GLU A 17 24.30 14.17 -0.85
CA GLU A 17 24.01 14.34 0.57
C GLU A 17 22.54 14.72 0.73
N LEU A 18 21.75 13.71 1.14
CA LEU A 18 20.47 13.93 1.79
C LEU A 18 20.80 14.73 3.06
N GLU A 19 20.46 16.03 3.09
CA GLU A 19 20.51 16.76 4.36
C GLU A 19 19.61 15.98 5.31
N GLY A 20 20.19 15.53 6.43
CA GLY A 20 19.47 14.74 7.43
C GLY A 20 18.16 15.44 7.79
N PRO A 21 17.10 14.66 8.06
CA PRO A 21 15.77 15.21 8.22
C PRO A 21 15.78 16.35 9.25
N SER A 22 15.24 17.49 8.85
CA SER A 22 14.75 18.48 9.81
C SER A 22 13.84 17.74 10.79
N ASN A 23 14.12 17.91 12.07
CA ASN A 23 13.71 17.08 13.20
C ASN A 23 12.19 17.08 13.53
N ASP A 24 11.31 17.23 12.54
CA ASP A 24 9.86 17.29 12.71
C ASP A 24 9.19 16.16 11.94
N HIS A 25 8.96 15.05 12.64
CA HIS A 25 7.96 14.02 12.31
C HIS A 25 8.07 13.35 10.92
N GLU A 26 9.24 12.83 10.56
CA GLU A 26 9.29 11.77 9.54
C GLU A 26 8.57 10.54 10.09
N HIS A 27 7.29 10.40 9.74
CA HIS A 27 6.62 9.11 9.77
C HIS A 27 7.48 8.15 8.96
N SER A 28 8.07 7.15 9.61
CA SER A 28 8.76 6.07 8.92
C SER A 28 7.75 5.40 7.99
N LEU A 29 7.79 5.76 6.70
CA LEU A 29 6.88 5.21 5.68
C LEU A 29 7.01 3.69 5.58
N TYR A 30 8.17 3.17 5.98
CA TYR A 30 8.44 1.74 6.05
C TYR A 30 8.11 1.18 7.43
N HIS A 31 7.26 0.16 7.43
CA HIS A 31 6.96 -0.69 8.57
C HIS A 31 7.42 -2.12 8.28
N SER A 32 7.82 -2.84 9.32
CA SER A 32 8.25 -4.23 9.21
C SER A 32 7.41 -5.13 10.09
N ILE A 33 7.03 -6.29 9.55
CA ILE A 33 6.26 -7.31 10.26
C ILE A 33 6.97 -8.67 10.14
N SER A 34 6.67 -9.58 11.05
CA SER A 34 7.13 -10.97 10.99
C SER A 34 5.92 -11.89 11.03
N LEU A 35 5.83 -12.80 10.05
CA LEU A 35 4.72 -13.75 9.92
C LEU A 35 5.22 -15.16 10.22
N SER A 36 4.47 -15.88 11.05
CA SER A 36 4.64 -17.31 11.25
C SER A 36 3.89 -18.08 10.15
N HIS A 37 4.24 -19.35 9.97
CA HIS A 37 3.56 -20.20 8.99
C HIS A 37 2.03 -20.22 9.22
N GLY A 38 1.27 -19.91 8.17
CA GLY A 38 -0.19 -19.85 8.20
C GLY A 38 -0.78 -18.54 8.73
N GLN A 39 0.05 -17.58 9.15
CA GLN A 39 -0.44 -16.23 9.47
C GLN A 39 -0.62 -15.39 8.21
N VAL A 40 -1.61 -14.50 8.27
CA VAL A 40 -1.90 -13.50 7.25
C VAL A 40 -1.90 -12.14 7.92
N HIS A 41 -1.38 -11.13 7.23
CA HIS A 41 -1.46 -9.74 7.66
C HIS A 41 -2.31 -8.95 6.69
N HIS A 42 -3.28 -8.21 7.23
CA HIS A 42 -4.18 -7.39 6.45
C HIS A 42 -3.85 -5.91 6.70
N VAL A 43 -3.79 -5.15 5.62
CA VAL A 43 -3.70 -3.69 5.63
C VAL A 43 -4.97 -3.17 5.00
N ALA A 44 -5.82 -2.52 5.80
CA ALA A 44 -7.04 -1.87 5.32
C ALA A 44 -6.74 -0.41 4.95
N ILE A 45 -7.15 -0.02 3.75
CA ILE A 45 -7.01 1.34 3.24
C ILE A 45 -8.40 1.85 2.87
N ASN A 46 -8.94 2.73 3.71
CA ASN A 46 -10.24 3.36 3.47
C ASN A 46 -10.05 4.66 2.70
N THR A 47 -10.74 4.77 1.57
CA THR A 47 -10.71 5.95 0.70
C THR A 47 -12.08 6.15 0.07
N ASN A 48 -12.46 7.42 -0.09
CA ASN A 48 -13.72 7.85 -0.69
C ASN A 48 -13.48 8.63 -1.99
N ASP A 49 -12.29 8.50 -2.58
CA ASP A 49 -11.85 9.24 -3.76
C ASP A 49 -11.71 8.30 -4.96
N PRO A 50 -12.73 8.18 -5.83
CA PRO A 50 -12.63 7.39 -7.04
C PRO A 50 -11.59 7.97 -8.01
N GLY A 51 -10.80 7.11 -8.61
CA GLY A 51 -9.67 7.50 -9.45
C GLY A 51 -8.38 7.76 -8.66
N ALA A 52 -8.40 7.73 -7.32
CA ALA A 52 -7.19 7.72 -6.53
C ALA A 52 -6.32 6.50 -6.88
N VAL A 53 -5.01 6.67 -6.77
CA VAL A 53 -4.04 5.61 -7.07
C VAL A 53 -3.50 5.06 -5.77
N LEU A 54 -3.80 3.80 -5.49
CA LEU A 54 -3.12 3.02 -4.46
C LEU A 54 -1.74 2.62 -4.99
N THR A 55 -0.69 2.85 -4.21
CA THR A 55 0.68 2.47 -4.54
C THR A 55 1.30 1.69 -3.39
N TRP A 56 2.06 0.63 -3.68
CA TRP A 56 2.77 -0.15 -2.67
C TRP A 56 4.22 -0.44 -3.08
N ASP A 57 5.07 -0.56 -2.07
CA ASP A 57 6.47 -0.98 -2.17
C ASP A 57 6.84 -1.73 -0.87
N PHE A 58 7.35 -2.94 -0.98
CA PHE A 58 7.85 -3.70 0.17
C PHE A 58 8.94 -4.71 -0.23
N ASP A 59 9.81 -5.01 0.72
CA ASP A 59 10.85 -6.04 0.58
C ASP A 59 10.46 -7.34 1.29
N VAL A 60 10.65 -8.47 0.62
CA VAL A 60 10.50 -9.79 1.23
C VAL A 60 11.83 -10.20 1.84
N MET A 61 11.88 -10.15 3.17
CA MET A 61 13.13 -10.39 3.89
C MET A 61 13.41 -11.88 4.16
N ARG A 62 12.35 -12.70 4.33
CA ARG A 62 12.44 -14.13 4.67
C ARG A 62 11.25 -14.92 4.18
N HIS A 63 11.53 -16.00 3.46
CA HIS A 63 10.55 -16.96 2.92
C HIS A 63 9.58 -16.36 1.90
N ASN A 64 9.00 -17.21 1.07
CA ASN A 64 8.03 -16.77 0.09
C ASN A 64 6.71 -16.39 0.77
N ILE A 65 6.10 -15.31 0.32
CA ILE A 65 4.75 -14.90 0.71
C ILE A 65 3.84 -14.80 -0.51
N ILE A 66 2.54 -14.73 -0.26
CA ILE A 66 1.55 -14.41 -1.28
C ILE A 66 1.00 -13.03 -0.96
N PHE A 67 1.14 -12.10 -1.89
CA PHE A 67 0.53 -10.78 -1.80
C PHE A 67 -0.73 -10.75 -2.66
N THR A 68 -1.80 -10.13 -2.16
CA THR A 68 -3.07 -9.99 -2.89
C THR A 68 -3.71 -8.64 -2.55
N VAL A 69 -4.21 -7.95 -3.58
CA VAL A 69 -5.00 -6.73 -3.41
C VAL A 69 -6.48 -7.07 -3.54
N LEU A 70 -7.24 -6.70 -2.52
CA LEU A 70 -8.67 -6.98 -2.39
C LEU A 70 -9.42 -5.67 -2.22
N HIS A 71 -10.61 -5.59 -2.81
CA HIS A 71 -11.59 -4.54 -2.55
C HIS A 71 -12.73 -5.11 -1.72
N GLU A 72 -12.99 -4.53 -0.56
CA GLU A 72 -14.12 -4.90 0.29
C GLU A 72 -15.43 -4.42 -0.36
N LYS A 73 -16.42 -5.32 -0.44
CA LYS A 73 -17.78 -4.94 -0.79
C LYS A 73 -18.40 -4.29 0.45
N SER A 74 -18.59 -2.98 0.42
CA SER A 74 -19.31 -2.30 1.50
C SER A 74 -20.75 -2.81 1.56
N ASP A 75 -21.08 -3.58 2.61
CA ASP A 75 -22.46 -3.69 3.04
C ASP A 75 -22.90 -2.28 3.48
N VAL A 76 -23.96 -1.77 2.86
CA VAL A 76 -24.49 -0.39 2.95
C VAL A 76 -24.77 0.13 4.38
N SER A 77 -24.47 -0.61 5.44
CA SER A 77 -24.75 -0.23 6.83
C SER A 77 -23.65 0.52 7.57
N SER A 78 -22.43 0.69 7.03
CA SER A 78 -21.31 1.33 7.78
C SER A 78 -20.67 2.51 7.05
N ALA A 79 -21.47 3.35 6.38
CA ALA A 79 -21.00 4.56 5.71
C ALA A 79 -20.90 5.76 6.67
N ALA A 80 -20.14 5.65 7.77
CA ALA A 80 -19.87 6.78 8.66
C ALA A 80 -18.38 6.90 8.98
N ALA A 81 -17.73 7.83 8.26
CA ALA A 81 -16.48 8.51 8.58
C ALA A 81 -15.22 7.64 8.77
N ALA A 82 -14.40 7.51 7.71
CA ALA A 82 -13.00 7.14 7.86
C ALA A 82 -12.13 8.04 6.98
N THR A 83 -11.45 8.98 7.63
CA THR A 83 -10.20 9.58 7.14
C THR A 83 -9.18 8.45 6.99
N ALA A 84 -8.35 8.45 5.95
CA ALA A 84 -7.37 7.38 5.70
C ALA A 84 -6.51 7.10 6.95
N THR A 85 -6.82 6.01 7.65
CA THR A 85 -6.09 5.52 8.82
C THR A 85 -5.75 4.06 8.58
N GLU A 86 -4.46 3.77 8.41
CA GLU A 86 -3.95 2.40 8.39
C GLU A 86 -4.30 1.73 9.72
N THR A 87 -5.20 0.75 9.67
CA THR A 87 -5.60 -0.01 10.86
C THR A 87 -5.05 -1.42 10.72
N THR A 88 -4.05 -1.77 11.52
CA THR A 88 -3.50 -3.13 11.61
C THR A 88 -4.41 -3.98 12.50
N GLU A 89 -5.55 -4.42 11.98
CA GLU A 89 -6.44 -5.31 12.72
C GLU A 89 -5.82 -6.71 12.79
N THR A 90 -5.45 -7.13 14.01
CA THR A 90 -4.96 -8.48 14.32
C THR A 90 -6.12 -9.46 14.61
N GLU A 91 -7.36 -9.02 14.46
CA GLU A 91 -8.53 -9.84 14.77
C GLU A 91 -9.09 -10.53 13.52
N MET A 92 -9.31 -11.83 13.69
CA MET A 92 -9.63 -12.82 12.68
C MET A 92 -11.08 -12.65 12.16
N LYS A 93 -11.35 -11.60 11.38
CA LYS A 93 -12.51 -11.60 10.47
C LYS A 93 -12.14 -12.50 9.29
N GLU A 94 -12.79 -13.66 9.20
CA GLU A 94 -12.56 -14.61 8.12
C GLU A 94 -13.18 -14.08 6.81
N TRP A 95 -12.42 -13.25 6.09
CA TRP A 95 -12.83 -12.67 4.82
C TRP A 95 -12.96 -13.76 3.74
N ARG A 96 -14.14 -13.91 3.15
CA ARG A 96 -14.36 -14.88 2.06
C ARG A 96 -14.34 -14.18 0.70
N GLU A 97 -13.34 -14.53 -0.13
CA GLU A 97 -13.25 -14.08 -1.52
C GLU A 97 -14.56 -14.39 -2.26
N GLY A 98 -15.11 -13.40 -2.95
CA GLY A 98 -16.38 -13.47 -3.67
C GLY A 98 -17.60 -13.03 -2.85
N VAL A 99 -17.56 -13.12 -1.52
CA VAL A 99 -18.65 -12.68 -0.63
C VAL A 99 -18.35 -11.32 -0.03
N ASP A 100 -17.28 -11.22 0.75
CA ASP A 100 -16.96 -9.99 1.49
C ASP A 100 -15.98 -9.11 0.70
N CYS A 101 -15.12 -9.73 -0.11
CA CYS A 101 -14.10 -9.02 -0.89
C CYS A 101 -14.03 -9.53 -2.33
N VAL A 102 -13.59 -8.68 -3.24
CA VAL A 102 -13.27 -9.02 -4.64
C VAL A 102 -11.79 -8.79 -4.86
N LYS A 103 -11.13 -9.75 -5.51
CA LYS A 103 -9.75 -9.57 -5.94
C LYS A 103 -9.68 -8.60 -7.11
N VAL A 104 -8.92 -7.53 -6.95
CA VAL A 104 -8.76 -6.46 -7.95
C VAL A 104 -7.44 -6.54 -8.71
N GLU A 105 -6.45 -7.25 -8.15
CA GLU A 105 -5.17 -7.56 -8.80
C GLU A 105 -4.85 -9.05 -8.68
N PRO A 106 -4.15 -9.67 -9.65
CA PRO A 106 -3.68 -11.05 -9.53
C PRO A 106 -2.82 -11.24 -8.28
N SER A 107 -3.03 -12.33 -7.55
CA SER A 107 -2.15 -12.70 -6.43
C SER A 107 -0.75 -12.98 -6.93
N VAL A 108 0.25 -12.45 -6.24
CA VAL A 108 1.66 -12.58 -6.60
C VAL A 108 2.37 -13.45 -5.56
N VAL A 109 3.13 -14.44 -6.02
CA VAL A 109 4.09 -15.14 -5.17
C VAL A 109 5.35 -14.28 -5.13
N CYS A 110 5.67 -13.76 -3.95
CA CYS A 110 6.85 -12.93 -3.71
C CYS A 110 7.91 -13.78 -3.02
N HIS A 111 9.10 -13.88 -3.62
CA HIS A 111 10.18 -14.74 -3.16
C HIS A 111 11.11 -14.01 -2.20
N ASP A 112 11.84 -14.80 -1.41
CA ASP A 112 12.89 -14.31 -0.53
C ASP A 112 13.89 -13.38 -1.26
N GLY A 113 14.09 -12.18 -0.72
CA GLY A 113 14.99 -11.15 -1.25
C GLY A 113 14.41 -10.29 -2.38
N GLU A 114 13.15 -10.48 -2.78
CA GLU A 114 12.51 -9.64 -3.80
C GLU A 114 11.99 -8.32 -3.22
N SER A 115 12.18 -7.23 -3.98
CA SER A 115 11.48 -5.95 -3.79
C SER A 115 10.26 -5.92 -4.70
N ILE A 116 9.08 -5.73 -4.12
CA ILE A 116 7.79 -5.79 -4.81
C ILE A 116 7.16 -4.41 -4.80
N GLN A 117 6.85 -3.90 -5.99
CA GLN A 117 6.21 -2.60 -6.18
C GLN A 117 5.04 -2.71 -7.14
N GLY A 118 4.05 -1.83 -6.97
CA GLY A 118 2.90 -1.82 -7.85
C GLY A 118 1.91 -0.71 -7.53
N THR A 119 0.88 -0.61 -8.36
CA THR A 119 -0.15 0.41 -8.26
C THR A 119 -1.51 -0.13 -8.68
N HIS A 120 -2.59 0.40 -8.10
CA HIS A 120 -3.96 0.12 -8.50
C HIS A 120 -4.79 1.40 -8.52
N ILE A 121 -5.62 1.60 -9.55
CA ILE A 121 -6.54 2.74 -9.59
C ILE A 121 -7.84 2.33 -8.92
N ILE A 122 -8.21 3.04 -7.85
CA ILE A 122 -9.46 2.81 -7.12
C ILE A 122 -10.62 3.16 -8.04
N GLN A 123 -11.46 2.16 -8.34
CA GLN A 123 -12.65 2.32 -9.17
C GLN A 123 -13.87 2.65 -8.30
N GLU A 124 -14.87 3.29 -8.90
CA GLU A 124 -16.19 3.41 -8.27
C GLU A 124 -16.82 2.01 -8.09
N PRO A 125 -17.58 1.78 -7.00
CA PRO A 125 -18.23 0.51 -6.73
C PRO A 125 -19.27 0.07 -7.78
#